data_AF-A0A947KMI6-F1
#
_entry.id   AF-A0A947KMI6-F1
#
_cell.length_a   1.000
_cell.length_b   1.000
_cell.length_c   1.000
_cell.angle_alpha   90.00
_cell.angle_beta   90.00
_cell.angle_gamma   90.00
#
_symmetry.space_group_name_H-M   'P 1'
#
loop_
_entity.id
_entity.type
_entity.pdbx_description
1 polymer ?
#
loop_
_entity_poly.entity_id
_entity_poly.type
_entity_poly.pdbx_seq_one_letter_code
_entity_poly.pdbx_strand_id
1 'polypeptide(L)'
;MKLSVAGQDRTHDLGRELRQQAAAMERGETNHKPKPALVVPDIMPLARAQSEAEYLDQLIDLIRCRNAVDTLDFTIPRKPGVVGLFMTRLKAFLWKLMRYQHDRIAFQQNLINGMQGSALEYEIVLRQKAVADLDQRLKHLESRLASFPPPGNPS
;
A
#
# COMPACT_ATOMS: atom_id res chain seq x y z
N MET A 1 23.97 -11.30 18.75
CA MET A 1 23.57 -10.51 17.56
C MET A 1 24.16 -9.11 17.70
N LYS A 2 24.89 -8.61 16.69
CA LYS A 2 25.49 -7.27 16.66
C LYS A 2 24.52 -6.32 15.95
N LEU A 3 24.10 -5.25 16.62
CA LEU A 3 23.14 -4.27 16.13
C LEU A 3 23.90 -3.00 15.73
N SER A 4 24.03 -2.78 14.42
CA SER A 4 24.61 -1.55 13.87
C SER A 4 23.51 -0.64 13.36
N VAL A 5 23.46 0.60 13.85
CA VAL A 5 22.56 1.65 13.34
C VAL A 5 23.43 2.79 12.81
N ALA A 6 23.23 3.17 11.55
CA ALA A 6 24.06 4.17 10.86
C ALA A 6 25.58 3.90 10.96
N GLY A 7 25.99 2.63 10.84
CA GLY A 7 27.40 2.22 10.90
C GLY A 7 28.03 2.21 12.29
N GLN A 8 27.32 2.65 13.33
CA GLN A 8 27.78 2.58 14.72
C GLN A 8 27.22 1.35 15.42
N ASP A 9 28.08 0.62 16.15
CA ASP A 9 27.65 -0.48 16.99
C ASP A 9 26.89 0.06 18.21
N ARG A 10 25.59 -0.24 18.26
CA ARG A 10 24.69 0.16 19.35
C ARG A 10 24.16 -1.06 20.10
N THR A 11 24.84 -2.21 19.98
CA THR A 11 24.42 -3.48 20.59
C THR A 11 24.26 -3.38 22.11
N HIS A 12 25.09 -2.58 22.78
CA HIS A 12 25.04 -2.46 24.22
C HIS A 12 23.84 -1.63 24.69
N ASP A 13 23.52 -0.54 23.99
CA ASP A 13 22.47 0.40 24.38
C ASP A 13 21.11 -0.08 23.87
N LEU A 14 20.95 -0.15 22.54
CA LEU A 14 19.71 -0.57 21.89
C LEU A 14 19.44 -2.05 22.07
N GLY A 15 20.49 -2.89 22.09
CA GLY A 15 20.31 -4.33 22.23
C GLY A 15 19.82 -4.72 23.63
N ARG A 16 20.15 -3.95 24.68
CA ARG A 16 19.60 -4.18 26.02
C ARG A 16 18.12 -3.77 26.09
N GLU A 17 17.79 -2.61 25.52
CA GLU A 17 16.43 -2.09 25.48
C GLU A 17 15.48 -2.98 24.65
N LEU A 18 15.93 -3.43 23.48
CA LEU A 18 15.19 -4.37 22.63
C LEU A 18 14.94 -5.71 23.31
N ARG A 19 15.93 -6.25 24.04
CA ARG A 19 15.74 -7.50 24.80
C ARG A 19 14.76 -7.34 25.96
N GLN A 20 14.80 -6.20 26.64
CA GLN A 20 13.85 -5.90 27.72
C GLN A 20 12.42 -5.73 27.17
N GLN A 21 12.25 -5.06 26.04
CA GLN A 21 10.95 -4.92 25.36
C GLN A 21 10.44 -6.28 24.86
N ALA A 22 11.30 -7.09 24.21
CA ALA A 22 10.94 -8.43 23.76
C ALA A 22 10.50 -9.33 24.93
N ALA A 23 11.24 -9.33 26.05
CA ALA A 23 10.90 -10.08 27.24
C ALA A 23 9.60 -9.57 27.92
N ALA A 24 9.29 -8.28 27.83
CA ALA A 24 8.02 -7.73 28.31
C ALA A 24 6.83 -8.09 27.39
N MET A 25 7.08 -8.23 26.08
CA MET A 25 6.11 -8.71 25.10
C MET A 25 5.82 -10.20 25.28
N GLU A 26 6.83 -11.04 25.50
CA GLU A 26 6.67 -12.48 25.77
C GLU A 26 5.88 -12.75 27.05
N ARG A 27 6.06 -11.91 28.08
CA ARG A 27 5.32 -12.00 29.35
C ARG A 27 3.90 -11.44 29.29
N GLY A 28 3.49 -10.85 28.16
CA GLY A 28 2.18 -10.20 28.02
C GLY A 28 1.99 -8.97 28.91
N GLU A 29 3.05 -8.46 29.53
CA GLU A 29 3.03 -7.27 30.40
C GLU A 29 2.80 -5.99 29.57
N THR A 30 3.18 -6.02 28.31
CA THR A 30 2.72 -5.02 27.34
C THR A 30 1.36 -5.46 26.80
N ASN A 31 0.32 -4.64 26.99
CA ASN A 31 -0.96 -4.76 26.28
C ASN A 31 -0.81 -4.63 24.73
N HIS A 32 0.42 -4.54 24.22
CA HIS A 32 0.77 -4.73 22.83
C HIS A 32 0.72 -6.21 22.46
N LYS A 33 -0.48 -6.71 22.18
CA LYS A 33 -0.56 -7.81 21.21
C LYS A 33 0.09 -7.30 19.92
N PRO A 34 1.05 -8.02 19.32
CA PRO A 34 1.51 -7.68 17.98
C PRO A 34 0.27 -7.63 17.10
N LYS A 35 -0.03 -6.44 16.56
CA LYS A 35 -1.11 -6.31 15.59
C LYS A 35 -0.80 -7.29 14.48
N PRO A 36 -1.79 -8.04 13.95
CA PRO A 36 -1.56 -8.78 12.72
C PRO A 36 -1.00 -7.75 11.74
N ALA A 37 0.22 -8.01 11.27
CA ALA A 37 0.86 -7.14 10.30
C ALA A 37 -0.19 -6.91 9.22
N LEU A 38 -0.60 -5.65 9.02
CA LEU A 38 -1.28 -5.29 7.80
C LEU A 38 -0.37 -5.86 6.72
N VAL A 39 -0.86 -6.82 5.94
CA VAL A 39 -0.05 -7.47 4.91
C VAL A 39 0.22 -6.39 3.90
N VAL A 40 1.28 -5.61 4.14
CA VAL A 40 1.80 -4.64 3.19
C VAL A 40 2.30 -5.53 2.06
N PRO A 41 1.63 -5.52 0.90
CA PRO A 41 2.10 -6.37 -0.18
C PRO A 41 3.51 -5.90 -0.53
N ASP A 42 4.38 -6.87 -0.76
CA ASP A 42 5.77 -6.61 -1.09
C ASP A 42 5.83 -5.69 -2.32
N ILE A 43 6.63 -4.62 -2.26
CA ILE A 43 6.84 -3.67 -3.35
C ILE A 43 7.92 -4.16 -4.34
N MET A 44 8.69 -5.17 -3.95
CA MET A 44 9.74 -5.75 -4.78
C MET A 44 9.27 -6.35 -6.12
N PRO A 45 8.03 -6.85 -6.29
CA PRO A 45 7.51 -7.26 -7.59
C PRO A 45 7.58 -6.12 -8.62
N LEU A 46 7.21 -4.87 -8.27
CA LEU A 46 7.24 -3.74 -9.22
C LEU A 46 8.64 -3.49 -9.78
N ALA A 47 9.67 -3.63 -8.94
CA ALA A 47 11.06 -3.44 -9.36
C ALA A 47 11.55 -4.57 -10.29
N ARG A 48 10.83 -5.70 -10.35
CA ARG A 48 11.18 -6.88 -11.17
C ARG A 48 10.31 -7.03 -12.41
N ALA A 49 9.31 -6.18 -12.60
CA ALA A 49 8.44 -6.23 -13.78
C ALA A 49 9.29 -6.08 -15.06
N GLN A 50 9.08 -7.00 -16.01
CA GLN A 50 9.86 -7.05 -17.26
C GLN A 50 9.15 -6.34 -18.42
N SER A 51 7.89 -5.98 -18.23
CA SER A 51 7.09 -5.24 -19.21
C SER A 51 6.24 -4.17 -18.53
N GLU A 52 5.86 -3.14 -19.30
CA GLU A 52 4.98 -2.07 -18.83
C GLU A 52 3.61 -2.61 -18.39
N ALA A 53 3.08 -3.60 -19.12
CA ALA A 53 1.80 -4.23 -18.77
C ALA A 53 1.87 -4.95 -17.42
N GLU A 54 2.93 -5.73 -17.20
CA GLU A 54 3.17 -6.44 -15.93
C GLU A 54 3.39 -5.46 -14.77
N TYR A 55 4.09 -4.35 -15.01
CA TYR A 55 4.30 -3.31 -14.03
C TYR A 55 2.97 -2.65 -13.61
N LEU A 56 2.12 -2.32 -14.58
CA LEU A 56 0.84 -1.67 -14.33
C LEU A 56 -0.12 -2.58 -13.56
N ASP A 57 -0.21 -3.87 -13.90
CA ASP A 57 -1.03 -4.84 -13.18
C ASP A 57 -0.61 -4.94 -11.70
N GLN A 58 0.70 -5.08 -11.44
CA GLN A 58 1.21 -5.16 -10.07
C GLN A 58 1.04 -3.85 -9.29
N LEU A 59 1.17 -2.70 -9.96
CA LEU A 59 0.93 -1.39 -9.35
C LEU A 59 -0.53 -1.23 -8.92
N ILE A 60 -1.49 -1.70 -9.72
CA ILE A 60 -2.92 -1.63 -9.39
C ILE A 60 -3.23 -2.51 -8.18
N ASP A 61 -2.67 -3.71 -8.12
CA ASP A 61 -2.86 -4.59 -6.97
C ASP A 61 -2.29 -3.97 -5.69
N LEU A 62 -1.15 -3.27 -5.77
CA LEU A 62 -0.64 -2.50 -4.64
C LEU A 62 -1.56 -1.34 -4.24
N ILE A 63 -2.10 -0.60 -5.21
CA ILE A 63 -3.04 0.50 -4.94
C ILE A 63 -4.29 -0.05 -4.26
N ARG A 64 -4.86 -1.16 -4.74
CA ARG A 64 -6.01 -1.86 -4.13
C ARG A 64 -5.75 -2.18 -2.66
N CYS A 65 -4.58 -2.73 -2.34
CA CYS A 65 -4.24 -3.09 -0.96
C CYS A 65 -3.97 -1.89 -0.04
N ARG A 66 -3.48 -0.76 -0.58
CA ARG A 66 -3.09 0.43 0.20
C ARG A 66 -4.22 1.45 0.39
N ASN A 67 -5.39 1.24 -0.22
CA ASN A 67 -6.48 2.20 -0.23
C ASN A 67 -7.12 2.52 1.14
N ALA A 68 -6.73 1.84 2.21
CA ALA A 68 -7.22 2.11 3.56
C ALA A 68 -6.20 2.92 4.38
N VAL A 69 -6.49 4.19 4.64
CA VAL A 69 -5.87 4.98 5.71
C VAL A 69 -6.43 4.51 7.04
N ASP A 70 -5.59 3.93 7.88
CA ASP A 70 -5.97 3.40 9.19
C ASP A 70 -5.75 4.45 10.30
N THR A 71 -6.82 4.95 10.92
CA THR A 71 -6.79 5.92 12.03
C THR A 71 -6.68 5.19 13.38
N LEU A 72 -5.68 4.31 13.50
CA LEU A 72 -5.45 3.52 14.70
C LEU A 72 -5.29 4.38 15.95
N ASP A 73 -5.74 3.83 17.07
CA ASP A 73 -5.66 4.45 18.38
C ASP A 73 -4.21 4.71 18.82
N PHE A 74 -3.90 5.99 19.05
CA PHE A 74 -2.63 6.42 19.61
C PHE A 74 -2.60 6.12 21.11
N THR A 75 -1.65 5.29 21.55
CA THR A 75 -1.53 4.93 22.97
C THR A 75 -0.73 5.99 23.71
N ILE A 76 -1.38 6.74 24.60
CA ILE A 76 -0.74 7.81 25.38
C ILE A 76 -0.05 7.19 26.62
N PRO A 77 1.29 7.26 26.75
CA PRO A 77 1.99 6.71 27.91
C PRO A 77 1.59 7.46 29.20
N ARG A 78 1.33 6.71 30.27
CA ARG A 78 0.90 7.23 31.57
C ARG A 78 2.09 7.56 32.47
N LYS A 79 2.05 8.73 33.12
CA LYS A 79 2.87 9.01 34.32
C LYS A 79 2.09 8.59 35.58
N PRO A 80 2.73 7.95 36.58
CA PRO A 80 2.05 7.56 37.82
C PRO A 80 1.59 8.79 38.62
N GLY A 81 0.45 8.67 39.31
CA GLY A 81 -0.11 9.71 40.18
C GLY A 81 -1.46 10.29 39.74
N VAL A 82 -2.14 11.00 40.65
CA VAL A 82 -3.49 11.57 40.44
C VAL A 82 -3.50 12.62 39.32
N VAL A 83 -2.44 13.42 39.22
CA VAL A 83 -2.23 14.38 38.11
C VAL A 83 -2.08 13.65 36.77
N GLY A 84 -1.42 12.49 36.76
CA GLY A 84 -1.30 11.63 35.59
C GLY A 84 -2.65 11.05 35.15
N LEU A 85 -3.52 10.69 36.09
CA LEU A 85 -4.89 10.24 35.82
C LEU A 85 -5.72 11.35 35.17
N PHE A 86 -5.67 12.57 35.72
CA PHE A 86 -6.39 13.73 35.18
C PHE A 86 -5.90 14.08 33.77
N MET A 87 -4.59 14.15 33.56
CA MET A 87 -4.01 14.42 32.24
C MET A 87 -4.32 13.33 31.22
N THR A 88 -4.41 12.07 31.63
CA THR A 88 -4.84 10.99 30.74
C THR A 88 -6.28 11.20 30.30
N ARG A 89 -7.19 11.56 31.21
CA ARG A 89 -8.59 11.83 30.87
C ARG A 89 -8.74 13.03 29.94
N LEU A 90 -8.01 14.12 30.22
CA LEU A 90 -8.03 15.31 29.36
C LEU A 90 -7.52 14.99 27.95
N LYS A 91 -6.38 14.29 27.83
CA LYS A 91 -5.84 13.88 26.53
C LYS A 91 -6.75 12.87 25.82
N ALA A 92 -7.38 11.94 26.54
CA ALA A 92 -8.34 11.00 25.95
C ALA A 92 -9.60 11.70 25.44
N PHE A 93 -10.08 12.74 26.15
CA PHE A 93 -11.19 13.56 25.70
C PHE A 93 -10.81 14.38 24.46
N LEU A 94 -9.65 15.04 24.46
CA LEU A 94 -9.13 15.75 23.30
C LEU A 94 -8.95 14.82 22.10
N TRP A 95 -8.42 13.62 22.34
CA TRP A 95 -8.28 12.58 21.32
C TRP A 95 -9.64 12.20 20.74
N LYS A 96 -10.64 11.93 21.59
CA LYS A 96 -11.98 11.57 21.13
C LYS A 96 -12.64 12.70 20.32
N LEU A 97 -12.42 13.95 20.70
CA LEU A 97 -12.93 15.13 19.98
C LEU A 97 -12.25 15.29 18.61
N MET A 98 -10.93 15.14 18.56
CA MET A 98 -10.17 15.23 17.31
C MET A 98 -10.36 14.02 16.40
N ARG A 99 -10.58 12.84 16.99
CA ARG A 99 -10.70 11.56 16.29
C ARG A 99 -11.86 11.59 15.30
N TYR A 100 -12.97 12.22 15.65
CA TYR A 100 -14.09 12.36 14.72
C TYR A 100 -13.69 13.07 13.41
N GLN A 101 -12.89 14.13 13.49
CA GLN A 101 -12.43 14.84 12.29
C GLN A 101 -11.41 14.02 11.50
N HIS A 102 -10.50 13.33 12.20
CA HIS A 102 -9.52 12.46 11.54
C HIS A 102 -10.19 11.27 10.85
N ASP A 103 -11.15 10.63 11.51
CA ASP A 103 -11.91 9.51 10.95
C ASP A 103 -12.75 9.98 9.74
N ARG A 104 -13.34 11.18 9.80
CA ARG A 104 -14.07 11.76 8.68
C ARG A 104 -13.16 12.04 7.48
N ILE A 105 -12.00 12.63 7.72
CA ILE A 105 -11.02 12.92 6.65
C ILE A 105 -10.47 11.62 6.07
N ALA A 106 -10.12 10.64 6.91
CA ALA A 106 -9.66 9.33 6.46
C ALA A 106 -10.73 8.59 5.64
N PHE A 107 -12.00 8.66 6.06
CA PHE A 107 -13.11 8.11 5.30
C PHE A 107 -13.27 8.77 3.93
N GLN A 108 -13.21 10.10 3.86
CA GLN A 108 -13.26 10.83 2.59
C GLN A 108 -12.06 10.48 1.69
N GLN A 109 -10.87 10.37 2.27
CA GLN A 109 -9.67 9.97 1.52
C GLN A 109 -9.80 8.55 0.98
N ASN A 110 -10.32 7.61 1.77
CA ASN A 110 -10.54 6.23 1.32
C ASN A 110 -11.59 6.16 0.20
N LEU A 111 -12.65 6.98 0.26
CA LEU A 111 -13.62 7.10 -0.83
C LEU A 111 -12.97 7.64 -2.11
N ILE A 112 -12.15 8.68 -2.01
CA ILE A 112 -11.43 9.25 -3.16
C ILE A 112 -10.46 8.23 -3.75
N ASN A 113 -9.66 7.57 -2.90
CA ASN A 113 -8.73 6.53 -3.33
C ASN A 113 -9.46 5.37 -4.03
N GLY A 114 -10.63 4.96 -3.51
CA GLY A 114 -11.48 3.97 -4.13
C GLY A 114 -11.99 4.40 -5.51
N MET A 115 -12.52 5.62 -5.63
CA MET A 115 -12.96 6.16 -6.93
C MET A 115 -11.82 6.26 -7.94
N GLN A 116 -10.64 6.69 -7.50
CA GLN A 116 -9.44 6.79 -8.34
C GLN A 116 -8.97 5.41 -8.81
N GLY A 117 -8.96 4.41 -7.92
CA GLY A 117 -8.65 3.03 -8.28
C GLY A 117 -9.61 2.49 -9.35
N SER A 118 -10.92 2.65 -9.14
CA SER A 118 -11.93 2.21 -10.10
C SER A 118 -11.82 2.92 -11.45
N ALA A 119 -11.48 4.21 -11.47
CA ALA A 119 -11.30 4.97 -12.71
C ALA A 119 -10.10 4.45 -13.52
N LEU A 120 -8.98 4.17 -12.86
CA LEU A 120 -7.78 3.61 -13.50
C LEU A 120 -8.05 2.22 -14.06
N GLU A 121 -8.72 1.36 -13.31
CA GLU A 121 -9.13 0.02 -13.78
C GLU A 121 -10.00 0.12 -15.03
N TYR A 122 -10.97 1.03 -15.03
CA TYR A 122 -11.84 1.24 -16.19
C TYR A 122 -11.07 1.73 -17.42
N GLU A 123 -10.13 2.66 -17.25
CA GLU A 123 -9.29 3.17 -18.34
C GLU A 123 -8.45 2.05 -18.97
N ILE A 124 -7.88 1.16 -18.15
CA ILE A 124 -7.08 0.03 -18.63
C ILE A 124 -7.93 -0.94 -19.43
N VAL A 125 -9.11 -1.29 -18.93
CA VAL A 125 -10.04 -2.17 -19.66
C VAL A 125 -10.43 -1.55 -21.01
N LEU A 126 -10.66 -0.24 -21.06
CA LEU A 126 -10.94 0.47 -22.31
C LEU A 126 -9.74 0.42 -23.28
N ARG A 127 -8.53 0.69 -22.80
CA ARG A 127 -7.31 0.64 -23.62
C ARG A 127 -7.08 -0.77 -24.18
N GLN A 128 -7.23 -1.81 -23.36
CA GLN A 128 -7.10 -3.20 -23.80
C GLN A 128 -8.11 -3.55 -24.90
N LYS A 129 -9.36 -3.12 -24.77
CA LYS A 129 -10.37 -3.30 -25.83
C LYS A 129 -10.01 -2.57 -27.12
N ALA A 130 -9.50 -1.34 -27.02
CA ALA A 130 -9.08 -0.56 -28.18
C ALA A 130 -7.91 -1.23 -28.92
N VAL A 131 -6.92 -1.74 -28.18
CA VAL A 131 -5.78 -2.48 -28.75
C VAL A 131 -6.27 -3.75 -29.45
N ALA A 132 -7.21 -4.50 -28.84
CA ALA A 132 -7.76 -5.70 -29.45
C ALA A 132 -8.54 -5.41 -30.76
N ASP A 133 -9.34 -4.32 -30.79
CA ASP A 133 -10.04 -3.89 -32.01
C ASP A 133 -9.07 -3.48 -33.11
N LEU A 134 -8.01 -2.74 -32.76
CA LEU A 134 -6.96 -2.35 -33.72
C LEU A 134 -6.21 -3.56 -34.28
N ASP A 135 -5.87 -4.54 -33.44
CA ASP A 135 -5.21 -5.77 -33.86
C ASP A 135 -6.12 -6.60 -34.80
N GLN A 136 -7.42 -6.66 -34.51
CA GLN A 136 -8.40 -7.31 -35.39
C GLN A 136 -8.51 -6.60 -36.76
N ARG A 137 -8.52 -5.27 -36.77
CA ARG A 137 -8.52 -4.48 -38.01
C ARG A 137 -7.23 -4.67 -38.81
N LEU A 138 -6.09 -4.70 -38.15
CA LEU A 138 -4.79 -4.98 -38.77
C LEU A 138 -4.80 -6.35 -39.46
N LYS A 139 -5.19 -7.40 -38.74
CA LYS A 139 -5.32 -8.76 -39.31
C LYS A 139 -6.28 -8.80 -40.50
N HIS A 140 -7.39 -8.06 -40.43
CA HIS A 140 -8.32 -7.98 -41.55
C HIS A 140 -7.69 -7.29 -42.77
N LEU A 141 -6.98 -6.18 -42.58
CA LEU A 141 -6.29 -5.46 -43.65
C LEU A 141 -5.14 -6.29 -44.25
N GLU A 142 -4.35 -6.96 -43.41
CA GLU A 142 -3.28 -7.86 -43.85
C GLU A 142 -3.83 -9.02 -44.68
N SER A 143 -4.95 -9.62 -44.25
CA SER A 143 -5.60 -10.68 -45.03
C SER A 143 -6.10 -10.19 -46.39
N ARG A 144 -6.61 -8.96 -46.46
CA ARG A 144 -7.00 -8.31 -47.73
C ARG A 144 -5.81 -8.03 -48.64
N LEU A 145 -4.72 -7.51 -48.09
CA LEU A 145 -3.48 -7.28 -48.84
C LEU A 145 -2.88 -8.59 -49.36
N ALA A 146 -2.87 -9.65 -48.55
CA ALA A 146 -2.41 -10.97 -48.98
C ALA A 146 -3.31 -11.60 -50.06
N SER A 147 -4.58 -11.24 -50.13
CA SER A 147 -5.51 -11.68 -51.17
C SER A 147 -5.39 -10.92 -52.49
N PHE A 148 -4.64 -9.82 -52.55
CA PHE A 148 -4.28 -9.15 -53.80
C PHE A 148 -3.01 -9.80 -54.38
N PRO A 149 -3.06 -10.40 -55.59
CA PRO A 149 -1.87 -10.96 -56.21
C PRO A 149 -0.84 -9.86 -56.49
N PRO A 150 0.48 -10.14 -56.40
CA PRO A 150 1.50 -9.16 -56.73
C PRO A 150 1.26 -8.66 -58.17
N PRO A 151 1.45 -7.36 -58.45
CA PRO A 151 1.31 -6.84 -59.80
C PRO A 151 2.23 -7.64 -60.71
N GLY A 152 1.63 -8.40 -61.63
CA GLY A 152 2.35 -9.21 -62.60
C GLY A 152 3.32 -8.31 -63.34
N ASN A 153 4.61 -8.66 -63.31
CA ASN A 153 5.63 -8.01 -64.11
C ASN A 153 5.18 -8.08 -65.59
N PRO A 154 4.87 -6.95 -66.25
CA PRO A 154 4.60 -6.98 -67.67
C PRO A 154 5.91 -7.36 -68.37
N SER A 155 5.94 -8.56 -68.94
CA SER A 155 7.00 -9.02 -69.85
C SER A 155 6.65 -8.63 -71.28
#